data_AF-A0A966AMH7-F1
#
_entry.id   AF-A0A966AMH7-F1
#
_cell.length_a   1.000
_cell.length_b   1.000
_cell.length_c   1.000
_cell.angle_alpha   90.00
_cell.angle_beta   90.00
_cell.angle_gamma   90.00
#
_symmetry.space_group_name_H-M   'P 1'
#
loop_
_entity.id
_entity.type
_entity.pdbx_description
1 polymer ?
#
loop_
_entity_poly.entity_id
_entity_poly.type
_entity_poly.pdbx_seq_one_letter_code
_entity_poly.pdbx_strand_id
1 'polypeptide(L)'
;MTRLLFLLLLLLSTAASARMYQWQDPHSKSIQFSGVPPAWYRSAEKDPQPRVRVYDGGKLIDDTYIQLSPEDNKSMREIAFRALEEEQQLEAIKRLERAARREDSRRERERREALKEQAGSEGSDTTGAPPDVLPESLDPEMVDRLKSIISEYDRSNEGTRIQTPENSAPPAATTPTY
;
A
#
# COMPACT_ATOMS: atom_id res chain seq x y z
N MET A 1 22.43 30.42 -3.04
CA MET A 1 21.30 30.41 -4.00
C MET A 1 21.44 29.34 -5.09
N THR A 2 22.65 29.07 -5.60
CA THR A 2 22.91 28.03 -6.64
C THR A 2 22.49 26.61 -6.25
N ARG A 3 22.66 26.20 -4.99
CA ARG A 3 22.24 24.87 -4.51
C ARG A 3 20.71 24.68 -4.50
N LEU A 4 19.96 25.73 -4.17
CA LEU A 4 18.49 25.70 -4.16
C LEU A 4 17.95 25.64 -5.60
N LEU A 5 18.57 26.38 -6.52
CA LEU A 5 18.23 26.35 -7.94
C LEU A 5 18.44 24.94 -8.53
N PHE A 6 19.56 24.28 -8.22
CA PHE A 6 19.83 22.91 -8.65
C PHE A 6 18.80 21.91 -8.11
N LEU A 7 18.42 22.05 -6.84
CA LEU A 7 17.40 21.18 -6.23
C LEU A 7 16.02 21.36 -6.87
N LEU A 8 15.66 22.61 -7.20
CA LEU A 8 14.43 22.93 -7.91
C LEU A 8 14.42 22.32 -9.33
N LEU A 9 15.53 22.42 -10.07
CA LEU A 9 15.67 21.82 -11.40
C LEU A 9 15.55 20.29 -11.39
N LEU A 10 16.09 19.62 -10.37
CA LEU A 10 15.97 18.18 -10.19
C LEU A 10 14.54 17.73 -9.86
N LEU A 11 13.77 18.57 -9.15
CA LEU A 11 12.36 18.28 -8.86
C LEU A 11 11.46 18.44 -10.09
N LEU A 12 11.85 19.29 -11.05
CA LEU A 12 11.09 19.49 -12.29
C LEU A 12 11.29 18.36 -13.32
N SER A 13 12.36 17.55 -13.21
CA SER A 13 12.64 16.49 -14.19
C SER A 13 11.75 15.25 -14.05
N THR A 14 11.02 15.11 -12.94
CA THR A 14 10.19 13.92 -12.67
C THR A 14 8.82 13.94 -13.36
N ALA A 15 8.41 15.08 -13.92
CA ALA A 15 7.10 15.25 -14.56
C ALA A 15 7.09 14.96 -16.07
N ALA A 16 8.23 14.59 -16.66
CA ALA A 16 8.29 14.22 -18.07
C ALA A 16 7.83 12.76 -18.27
N SER A 17 6.53 12.49 -18.11
CA SER A 17 5.92 11.24 -18.58
C SER A 17 5.78 11.32 -20.10
N ALA A 18 6.90 11.14 -20.80
CA ALA A 18 6.91 11.11 -22.26
C ALA A 18 6.45 9.73 -22.72
N ARG A 19 5.37 9.70 -23.52
CA ARG A 19 4.97 8.49 -24.23
C ARG A 19 6.04 8.15 -25.27
N MET A 20 6.50 6.91 -25.28
CA MET A 20 7.55 6.43 -26.19
C MET A 20 6.99 5.33 -27.08
N TYR A 21 7.19 5.48 -28.38
CA TYR A 21 6.79 4.54 -29.41
C TYR A 21 8.02 3.80 -29.88
N GLN A 22 7.97 2.48 -29.86
CA GLN A 22 9.01 1.59 -30.34
C GLN A 22 8.46 0.73 -31.48
N TRP A 23 9.18 0.65 -32.60
CA TRP A 23 8.85 -0.29 -33.68
C TRP A 23 10.13 -0.79 -34.34
N GLN A 24 10.01 -1.88 -35.10
CA GLN A 24 11.11 -2.36 -35.94
C GLN A 24 10.92 -1.80 -37.35
N ASP A 25 11.95 -1.13 -37.87
CA ASP A 25 11.98 -0.68 -39.25
C ASP A 25 12.00 -1.91 -40.19
N PRO A 26 11.04 -2.03 -41.13
CA PRO A 26 10.93 -3.20 -41.99
C PRO A 26 12.11 -3.35 -42.95
N HIS A 27 12.79 -2.26 -43.31
CA HIS A 27 13.89 -2.24 -44.27
C HIS A 27 15.23 -2.48 -43.58
N SER A 28 15.55 -1.70 -42.54
CA SER A 28 16.85 -1.81 -41.85
C SER A 28 16.87 -2.90 -40.77
N LYS A 29 15.70 -3.41 -40.37
CA LYS A 29 15.50 -4.28 -39.20
C LYS A 29 15.94 -3.67 -37.87
N SER A 30 16.27 -2.38 -37.83
CA SER A 30 16.66 -1.69 -36.61
C SER A 30 15.44 -1.34 -35.75
N ILE A 31 15.63 -1.30 -34.44
CA ILE A 31 14.61 -0.79 -33.52
C ILE A 31 14.67 0.74 -33.55
N GLN A 32 13.53 1.37 -33.77
CA GLN A 32 13.34 2.82 -33.75
C GLN A 32 12.58 3.22 -32.49
N PHE A 33 12.88 4.42 -31.98
CA PHE A 33 12.20 5.04 -30.85
C PHE A 33 11.77 6.45 -31.21
N SER A 34 10.55 6.83 -30.83
CA SER A 34 10.03 8.18 -31.03
C SER A 34 9.17 8.60 -29.86
N GLY A 35 9.18 9.90 -29.52
CA GLY A 35 8.22 10.50 -28.58
C GLY A 35 6.86 10.84 -29.23
N VAL A 36 6.78 10.74 -30.56
CA VAL A 36 5.58 11.06 -31.36
C VAL A 36 5.14 9.79 -32.10
N PRO A 37 3.82 9.49 -32.16
CA PRO A 37 3.34 8.33 -32.92
C PRO A 37 3.75 8.43 -34.39
N PRO A 38 4.20 7.33 -35.02
CA PRO A 38 4.41 7.33 -36.46
C PRO A 38 3.08 7.53 -37.20
N ALA A 39 3.10 8.13 -38.39
CA ALA A 39 1.89 8.52 -39.12
C ALA A 39 0.93 7.36 -39.42
N TRP A 40 1.46 6.15 -39.55
CA TRP A 40 0.69 4.93 -39.81
C TRP A 40 0.16 4.27 -38.53
N TYR A 41 0.55 4.71 -37.33
CA TYR A 41 0.08 4.15 -36.06
C TYR A 41 -1.46 4.20 -35.97
N ARG A 42 -2.10 3.02 -35.93
CA ARG A 42 -3.57 2.83 -35.93
C ARG A 42 -4.27 3.42 -37.16
N SER A 43 -3.56 3.62 -38.27
CA SER A 43 -4.21 3.93 -39.54
C SER A 43 -5.12 2.78 -39.95
N ALA A 44 -6.26 3.09 -40.58
CA ALA A 44 -7.26 2.11 -41.01
C ALA A 44 -6.84 1.33 -42.27
N GLU A 45 -5.65 1.59 -42.81
CA GLU A 45 -5.12 0.88 -43.97
C GLU A 45 -4.85 -0.59 -43.62
N LYS A 46 -5.36 -1.48 -44.48
CA LYS A 46 -5.31 -2.95 -44.34
C LYS A 46 -3.93 -3.55 -44.61
N ASP A 47 -2.94 -2.74 -44.92
CA ASP A 47 -1.60 -3.20 -45.23
C ASP A 47 -0.87 -3.66 -43.96
N PRO A 48 0.10 -4.59 -44.09
CA PRO A 48 0.87 -5.07 -42.96
C PRO A 48 1.71 -3.93 -42.37
N GLN A 49 1.24 -3.38 -41.25
CA GLN A 49 1.93 -2.35 -40.49
C GLN A 49 2.97 -2.98 -39.54
N PRO A 50 4.13 -2.34 -39.32
CA PRO A 50 5.08 -2.79 -38.31
C PRO A 50 4.43 -2.84 -36.91
N ARG A 51 4.81 -3.82 -36.09
CA ARG A 51 4.43 -3.86 -34.66
C ARG A 51 4.96 -2.60 -33.97
N VAL A 52 4.07 -1.89 -33.28
CA VAL A 52 4.38 -0.74 -32.43
C VAL A 52 4.10 -1.13 -30.99
N ARG A 53 5.10 -0.91 -30.14
CA ARG A 53 4.97 -0.97 -28.68
C ARG A 53 4.96 0.46 -28.15
N VAL A 54 3.98 0.78 -27.32
CA VAL A 54 3.84 2.11 -26.74
C VAL A 54 4.11 2.01 -25.24
N TYR A 55 5.01 2.85 -24.75
CA TYR A 55 5.39 2.93 -23.35
C TYR A 55 4.97 4.28 -22.78
N ASP A 56 4.51 4.29 -21.54
CA ASP A 56 4.21 5.51 -20.77
C ASP A 56 4.78 5.34 -19.36
N GLY A 57 5.66 6.25 -18.95
CA GLY A 57 6.38 6.14 -17.66
C GLY A 57 7.16 4.82 -17.49
N GLY A 58 7.68 4.25 -18.59
CA GLY A 58 8.39 2.97 -18.58
C GLY A 58 7.50 1.71 -18.54
N LYS A 59 6.17 1.86 -18.50
CA LYS A 59 5.22 0.75 -18.57
C LYS A 59 4.72 0.56 -20.00
N LEU A 60 4.64 -0.68 -20.48
CA LEU A 60 4.03 -0.98 -21.79
C LEU A 60 2.52 -0.81 -21.69
N ILE A 61 1.96 0.12 -22.47
CA ILE A 61 0.53 0.47 -22.47
C ILE A 61 -0.22 -0.01 -23.72
N ASP A 62 0.48 -0.27 -24.83
CA ASP A 62 -0.13 -0.73 -26.08
C ASP A 62 0.85 -1.56 -26.90
N ASP A 63 0.33 -2.56 -27.61
CA ASP A 63 1.10 -3.41 -28.52
C ASP A 63 0.24 -3.80 -29.72
N THR A 64 0.56 -3.23 -30.89
CA THR A 64 -0.27 -3.40 -32.08
C THR A 64 -0.21 -4.80 -32.71
N TYR A 65 0.69 -5.68 -32.26
CA TYR A 65 0.73 -7.06 -32.73
C TYR A 65 -0.37 -7.93 -32.13
N ILE A 66 -0.87 -7.53 -30.96
CA ILE A 66 -1.94 -8.27 -30.28
C ILE A 66 -3.27 -7.76 -30.84
N GLN A 67 -3.77 -8.44 -31.86
CA GLN A 67 -5.15 -8.28 -32.29
C GLN A 67 -6.06 -8.91 -31.24
N LEU A 68 -6.53 -8.11 -30.29
CA LEU A 68 -7.55 -8.53 -29.33
C LEU A 68 -8.91 -8.55 -30.03
N SER A 69 -9.69 -9.61 -29.80
CA SER A 69 -11.10 -9.60 -30.16
C SER A 69 -11.82 -8.45 -29.43
N PRO A 70 -12.94 -7.92 -29.97
CA PRO A 70 -13.71 -6.90 -29.27
C PRO A 70 -14.19 -7.38 -27.89
N GLU A 71 -14.51 -8.67 -27.73
CA GLU A 71 -14.85 -9.25 -26.42
C GLU A 71 -13.67 -9.23 -25.45
N ASP A 72 -12.47 -9.64 -25.89
CA ASP A 72 -11.27 -9.65 -25.04
C ASP A 72 -10.84 -8.24 -24.65
N ASN A 73 -10.98 -7.27 -25.56
CA ASN A 73 -10.70 -5.88 -25.25
C ASN A 73 -11.64 -5.36 -24.15
N LYS A 74 -12.93 -5.71 -24.23
CA LYS A 74 -13.91 -5.32 -23.22
C LYS A 74 -13.59 -5.95 -21.87
N SER A 75 -13.31 -7.25 -21.82
CA SER A 75 -12.99 -7.96 -20.58
C SER A 75 -11.70 -7.44 -19.93
N MET A 76 -10.66 -7.18 -20.73
CA MET A 76 -9.40 -6.59 -20.25
C MET A 76 -9.60 -5.19 -19.69
N ARG A 77 -10.46 -4.36 -20.31
CA ARG A 77 -10.82 -3.04 -19.75
C ARG A 77 -11.57 -3.17 -18.44
N GLU A 78 -12.55 -4.06 -18.34
CA GLU A 78 -13.31 -4.29 -17.11
C GLU A 78 -12.38 -4.72 -15.96
N ILE A 79 -11.41 -5.62 -16.23
CA ILE A 79 -10.41 -6.03 -15.25
C ILE A 79 -9.51 -4.85 -14.85
N ALA A 80 -9.04 -4.06 -15.82
CA ALA A 80 -8.18 -2.91 -15.54
C ALA A 80 -8.89 -1.84 -14.70
N PHE A 81 -10.16 -1.55 -14.99
CA PHE A 81 -10.95 -0.61 -14.19
C PHE A 81 -11.23 -1.11 -12.78
N ARG A 82 -11.53 -2.41 -12.62
CA ARG A 82 -11.73 -3.01 -11.29
C ARG A 82 -10.46 -2.92 -10.44
N ALA A 83 -9.31 -3.25 -11.01
CA ALA A 83 -8.03 -3.16 -10.30
C ALA A 83 -7.71 -1.72 -9.85
N LEU A 84 -8.01 -0.72 -10.69
CA LEU A 84 -7.83 0.69 -10.33
C LEU A 84 -8.78 1.11 -9.20
N GLU A 85 -10.03 0.67 -9.23
CA GLU A 85 -11.02 0.96 -8.18
C GLU A 85 -10.59 0.35 -6.83
N GLU A 86 -10.13 -0.90 -6.84
CA GLU A 86 -9.58 -1.57 -5.65
C GLU A 86 -8.38 -0.81 -5.06
N GLU A 87 -7.47 -0.32 -5.91
CA GLU A 87 -6.33 0.50 -5.47
C GLU A 87 -6.79 1.81 -4.80
N GLN A 88 -7.75 2.51 -5.42
CA GLN A 88 -8.31 3.75 -4.86
C GLN A 88 -9.03 3.51 -3.53
N GLN A 89 -9.77 2.41 -3.40
CA GLN A 89 -10.42 2.02 -2.15
C GLN A 89 -9.40 1.73 -1.04
N LEU A 90 -8.32 0.99 -1.36
CA LEU A 90 -7.25 0.72 -0.41
C LEU A 90 -6.55 2.00 0.06
N GLU A 91 -6.31 2.96 -0.85
CA GLU A 91 -5.77 4.27 -0.48
C GLU A 91 -6.72 5.07 0.41
N ALA A 92 -8.03 5.05 0.12
CA ALA A 92 -9.03 5.71 0.93
C ALA A 92 -9.08 5.15 2.35
N ILE A 93 -9.03 3.82 2.50
CA ILE A 93 -8.98 3.15 3.81
C ILE A 93 -7.72 3.56 4.57
N LYS A 94 -6.54 3.51 3.94
CA LYS A 94 -5.28 3.95 4.55
C LYS A 94 -5.33 5.41 4.98
N ARG A 95 -6.00 6.28 4.21
CA ARG A 95 -6.18 7.69 4.55
C ARG A 95 -7.06 7.86 5.78
N LEU A 96 -8.16 7.11 5.88
CA LEU A 96 -9.05 7.12 7.05
C LEU A 96 -8.35 6.60 8.31
N GLU A 97 -7.59 5.51 8.21
CA GLU A 97 -6.82 4.96 9.32
C GLU A 97 -5.81 5.97 9.87
N ARG A 98 -5.07 6.65 8.98
CA ARG A 98 -4.14 7.73 9.35
C ARG A 98 -4.83 8.94 9.97
N ALA A 99 -6.10 9.18 9.66
CA ALA A 99 -6.87 10.26 10.27
C ALA A 99 -7.35 9.85 11.68
N ALA A 100 -7.87 8.63 11.83
CA ALA A 100 -8.28 8.08 13.12
C ALA A 100 -7.11 8.07 14.12
N ARG A 101 -5.94 7.57 13.72
CA ARG A 101 -4.74 7.54 14.58
C ARG A 101 -4.29 8.93 15.06
N ARG A 102 -4.49 9.97 14.23
CA ARG A 102 -4.18 11.36 14.60
C ARG A 102 -5.17 11.88 15.65
N GLU A 103 -6.44 11.55 15.50
CA GLU A 103 -7.48 11.95 16.45
C GLU A 103 -7.30 11.25 17.80
N ASP A 104 -6.99 9.94 17.82
CA ASP A 104 -6.70 9.22 19.06
C ASP A 104 -5.47 9.80 19.78
N SER A 105 -4.41 10.10 19.03
CA SER A 105 -3.22 10.75 19.58
C SER A 105 -3.52 12.15 20.15
N ARG A 106 -4.49 12.87 19.58
CA ARG A 106 -4.93 14.17 20.06
C ARG A 106 -5.73 14.02 21.36
N ARG A 107 -6.70 13.11 21.41
CA ARG A 107 -7.50 12.83 22.60
C ARG A 107 -6.65 12.37 23.77
N GLU A 108 -5.64 11.54 23.53
CA GLU A 108 -4.72 11.10 24.57
C GLU A 108 -3.89 12.26 25.13
N ARG A 109 -3.46 13.21 24.28
CA ARG A 109 -2.78 14.43 24.74
C ARG A 109 -3.70 15.30 25.59
N GLU A 110 -4.92 15.56 25.11
CA GLU A 110 -5.93 16.34 25.85
C GLU A 110 -6.24 15.69 27.21
N ARG A 111 -6.36 14.35 27.26
CA ARG A 111 -6.56 13.60 28.51
C ARG A 111 -5.38 13.71 29.47
N ARG A 112 -4.14 13.60 28.96
CA ARG A 112 -2.93 13.75 29.77
C ARG A 112 -2.75 15.17 30.29
N GLU A 113 -3.14 16.18 29.50
CA GLU A 113 -3.13 17.59 29.92
C GLU A 113 -4.17 17.84 31.02
N ALA A 114 -5.41 17.36 30.85
CA ALA A 114 -6.45 17.47 31.87
C ALA A 114 -6.06 16.80 33.21
N LEU A 115 -5.42 15.63 33.15
CA LEU A 115 -4.89 14.94 34.33
C LEU A 115 -3.78 15.74 35.03
N LYS A 116 -2.91 16.42 34.27
CA LYS A 116 -1.86 17.28 34.84
C LYS A 116 -2.43 18.53 35.50
N GLU A 117 -3.46 19.14 34.93
CA GLU A 117 -4.12 20.31 35.53
C GLU A 117 -4.81 19.96 36.85
N GLN A 118 -5.48 18.80 36.93
CA GLN A 118 -6.06 18.33 38.20
C GLN A 118 -4.97 18.07 39.26
N ALA A 119 -3.87 17.40 38.89
CA ALA A 119 -2.77 17.14 39.82
C ALA A 119 -2.00 18.42 40.24
N GLY A 120 -1.95 19.44 39.38
CA GLY A 120 -1.33 20.74 39.68
C GLY A 120 -2.14 21.64 40.61
N SER A 121 -3.45 21.40 40.75
CA SER A 121 -4.34 22.20 41.59
C SER A 121 -4.40 21.74 43.06
N GLU A 122 -3.89 20.57 43.40
CA GLU A 122 -3.83 20.06 44.78
C GLU A 122 -2.42 20.14 45.42
N GLY A 123 -1.43 20.67 44.68
CA GLY A 123 -0.02 20.65 45.06
C GLY A 123 0.59 22.02 45.38
N SER A 124 -0.08 22.85 46.19
CA SER A 124 0.56 24.02 46.80
C SER A 124 0.07 24.25 48.23
N ASP A 125 0.12 23.21 49.07
CA ASP A 125 0.41 23.42 50.48
C ASP A 125 1.12 22.20 51.10
N THR A 126 2.41 22.41 51.39
CA THR A 126 3.19 21.87 52.51
C THR A 126 3.25 20.34 52.75
N THR A 127 4.33 19.76 52.20
CA THR A 127 5.28 18.83 52.84
C THR A 127 4.75 17.76 53.81
N GLY A 128 4.59 16.54 53.28
CA GLY A 128 4.55 15.31 54.07
C GLY A 128 4.86 14.12 53.17
N ALA A 129 6.12 13.66 53.18
CA ALA A 129 6.54 12.46 52.48
C ALA A 129 5.75 11.23 52.97
N PRO A 130 5.07 10.47 52.11
CA PRO A 130 4.60 9.14 52.46
C PRO A 130 5.70 8.11 52.15
N PRO A 131 5.85 7.09 53.02
CA PRO A 131 6.88 6.08 52.88
C PRO A 131 6.63 5.20 51.65
N ASP A 132 7.74 4.85 51.01
CA ASP A 132 7.89 3.78 50.04
C ASP A 132 7.49 2.45 50.72
N VAL A 133 6.21 2.09 50.62
CA VAL A 133 5.69 0.80 51.08
C VAL A 133 5.11 0.09 49.87
N LEU A 134 5.97 -0.69 49.22
CA LEU A 134 5.54 -1.82 48.43
C LEU A 134 4.71 -2.74 49.35
N PRO A 135 3.46 -3.11 49.00
CA PRO A 135 2.73 -4.11 49.75
C PRO A 135 3.48 -5.44 49.64
N GLU A 136 4.11 -5.86 50.73
CA GLU A 136 4.96 -7.06 50.83
C GLU A 136 4.17 -8.38 50.72
N SER A 137 2.83 -8.30 50.58
CA SER A 137 2.00 -9.46 50.30
C SER A 137 0.84 -9.07 49.38
N LEU A 138 0.82 -9.65 48.18
CA LEU A 138 -0.37 -9.69 47.33
C LEU A 138 -1.49 -10.38 48.11
N ASP A 139 -2.59 -9.66 48.31
CA ASP A 139 -3.81 -10.18 48.93
C ASP A 139 -4.26 -11.46 48.19
N PRO A 140 -4.42 -12.61 48.87
CA PRO A 140 -4.86 -13.85 48.25
C PRO A 140 -6.17 -13.70 47.47
N GLU A 141 -7.06 -12.79 47.88
CA GLU A 141 -8.30 -12.50 47.16
C GLU A 141 -8.04 -11.88 45.77
N MET A 142 -7.01 -11.04 45.66
CA MET A 142 -6.62 -10.42 44.40
C MET A 142 -5.95 -11.42 43.45
N VAL A 143 -5.23 -12.40 44.00
CA VAL A 143 -4.66 -13.52 43.22
C VAL A 143 -5.76 -14.40 42.64
N ASP A 144 -6.79 -14.73 43.43
CA ASP A 144 -7.91 -15.53 42.96
C ASP A 144 -8.76 -14.79 41.92
N ARG A 145 -8.93 -13.47 42.08
CA ARG A 145 -9.56 -12.63 41.07
C ARG A 145 -8.78 -12.62 39.76
N LEU A 146 -7.45 -12.54 39.81
CA LEU A 146 -6.60 -12.59 38.62
C LEU A 146 -6.70 -13.95 37.90
N LYS A 147 -6.69 -15.05 38.65
CA LYS A 147 -6.86 -16.41 38.11
C LYS A 147 -8.21 -16.60 37.43
N SER A 148 -9.28 -16.03 38.00
CA SER A 148 -10.63 -16.07 37.40
C SER A 148 -10.65 -15.39 36.03
N ILE A 149 -10.07 -14.18 35.93
CA ILE A 149 -10.01 -13.40 34.68
C ILE A 149 -9.22 -14.16 33.60
N ILE A 150 -8.08 -14.76 33.96
CA ILE A 150 -7.26 -15.54 33.01
C ILE A 150 -8.04 -16.77 32.52
N SER A 151 -8.73 -17.46 33.42
CA SER A 151 -9.53 -18.66 33.07
C SER A 151 -10.71 -18.34 32.15
N GLU A 152 -11.36 -17.20 32.37
CA GLU A 152 -12.45 -16.70 31.52
C GLU A 152 -11.93 -16.30 30.13
N TYR A 153 -10.75 -15.67 30.08
CA TYR A 153 -10.09 -15.31 28.83
C TYR A 153 -9.69 -16.54 28.00
N ASP A 154 -9.08 -17.56 28.62
CA ASP A 154 -8.69 -18.80 27.91
C ASP A 154 -9.91 -19.52 27.32
N ARG A 155 -11.03 -19.61 28.07
CA ARG A 155 -12.28 -20.20 27.58
C ARG A 155 -12.87 -19.43 26.39
N SER A 156 -12.66 -18.12 26.33
CA SER A 156 -13.11 -17.29 25.21
C SER A 156 -12.24 -17.45 23.96
N ASN A 157 -10.97 -17.83 24.12
CA ASN A 157 -10.00 -17.93 23.04
C ASN A 157 -9.80 -19.35 22.47
N GLU A 158 -10.24 -20.41 23.15
CA GLU A 158 -10.19 -21.78 22.60
C GLU A 158 -11.00 -21.96 21.31
N GLY A 159 -11.99 -21.09 21.05
CA GLY A 159 -12.77 -21.07 19.80
C GLY A 159 -12.08 -20.38 18.61
N THR A 160 -11.01 -19.61 18.85
CA THR A 160 -10.32 -18.80 17.83
C THR A 160 -8.95 -19.39 17.49
N ARG A 161 -8.82 -20.72 17.51
CA ARG A 161 -7.65 -21.40 16.94
C ARG A 161 -7.78 -21.39 15.42
N ILE A 162 -7.19 -20.37 14.82
CA ILE A 162 -7.00 -20.21 13.37
C ILE A 162 -6.52 -21.56 12.81
N GLN A 163 -7.33 -22.15 11.93
CA GLN A 163 -6.91 -23.25 11.09
C GLN A 163 -5.73 -22.76 10.26
N THR A 164 -4.52 -23.19 10.62
CA THR A 164 -3.36 -23.10 9.73
C THR A 164 -3.71 -23.91 8.48
N PRO A 165 -3.83 -23.29 7.30
CA PRO A 165 -4.09 -24.05 6.08
C PRO A 165 -2.92 -25.01 5.86
N GLU A 166 -3.28 -26.28 5.82
CA GLU A 166 -2.40 -27.40 5.55
C GLU A 166 -1.70 -27.17 4.21
N ASN A 167 -0.38 -27.16 4.31
CA ASN A 167 0.60 -26.88 3.28
C ASN A 167 0.29 -27.69 2.00
N SER A 168 -0.18 -26.99 0.97
CA SER A 168 -0.42 -27.54 -0.36
C SER A 168 0.91 -28.00 -0.97
N ALA A 169 0.92 -29.25 -1.43
CA ALA A 169 2.07 -29.87 -2.09
C ALA A 169 2.57 -29.04 -3.30
N PRO A 170 3.90 -28.97 -3.52
CA PRO A 170 4.45 -28.26 -4.68
C PRO A 170 4.08 -28.99 -5.99
N PRO A 171 3.73 -28.27 -7.06
CA PRO A 171 3.45 -28.88 -8.36
C PRO A 171 4.74 -29.49 -8.95
N ALA A 172 4.58 -30.70 -9.49
CA ALA A 172 5.64 -31.47 -10.12
C ALA A 172 6.28 -30.70 -11.28
N ALA A 173 7.62 -30.60 -11.24
CA ALA A 173 8.43 -30.05 -12.31
C ALA A 173 8.25 -30.87 -13.60
N THR A 174 7.74 -30.24 -14.64
CA THR A 174 7.71 -30.79 -15.99
C THR A 174 9.04 -30.44 -16.68
N THR A 175 9.84 -31.47 -16.94
CA THR A 175 11.08 -31.37 -17.73
C THR A 175 10.74 -31.15 -19.21
N PRO A 176 11.38 -30.17 -19.89
CA PRO A 176 11.29 -30.06 -21.34
C PRO A 176 12.19 -31.10 -22.00
N THR A 177 11.60 -31.93 -22.86
CA THR A 177 12.32 -32.81 -23.79
C THR A 177 12.91 -31.94 -24.92
N TYR A 178 14.21 -32.08 -25.16
CA TYR A 178 14.92 -31.48 -26.30
C TYR A 178 14.57 -32.17 -27.61
#